data_AF-A0A1Y4J112-F1
#
_entry.id   AF-A0A1Y4J112-F1
#
_cell.length_a   1.000
_cell.length_b   1.000
_cell.length_c   1.000
_cell.angle_alpha   90.00
_cell.angle_beta   90.00
_cell.angle_gamma   90.00
#
_symmetry.space_group_name_H-M   'P 1'
#
loop_
_entity.id
_entity.type
_entity.pdbx_description
1 polymer ?
#
loop_
_entity_poly.entity_id
_entity_poly.type
_entity_poly.pdbx_seq_one_letter_code
_entity_poly.pdbx_strand_id
1 'polypeptide(L)' 'MIPCRSSCPHYAEGCHKTCTYWKNYQRELQDQQRKKMQWLKAQNEVCTTVLRQYLAMSRVRPTYF' A
#
# COMPACT_ATOMS: atom_id res chain seq x y z
N MET A 1 -16.37 -0.69 5.06
CA MET A 1 -16.77 -2.05 5.49
C MET A 1 -15.98 -2.41 6.74
N ILE A 2 -16.61 -2.84 7.83
CA ILE A 2 -15.91 -3.35 9.03
C ILE A 2 -15.87 -4.88 8.91
N PRO A 3 -14.71 -5.49 8.55
CA PRO A 3 -14.60 -6.94 8.37
C PRO A 3 -14.95 -7.74 9.63
N CYS A 4 -14.90 -7.12 10.81
CA CYS A 4 -15.14 -7.82 12.05
C CYS A 4 -16.56 -8.40 12.18
N ARG A 5 -17.56 -7.91 11.43
CA ARG A 5 -18.91 -8.51 11.42
C ARG A 5 -18.92 -9.90 10.78
N SER A 6 -18.07 -10.13 9.79
CA SER A 6 -18.06 -11.37 9.01
C SER A 6 -16.98 -12.37 9.43
N SER A 7 -15.90 -11.90 10.06
CA SER A 7 -14.72 -12.74 10.34
C SER A 7 -14.29 -12.81 11.80
N CYS A 8 -14.95 -12.09 12.73
CA CYS A 8 -14.57 -12.12 14.14
C CYS A 8 -15.45 -13.11 14.94
N PRO A 9 -14.88 -14.17 15.53
CA PRO A 9 -15.64 -15.11 16.36
C PRO A 9 -16.13 -14.49 17.69
N HIS A 10 -15.58 -13.34 18.10
CA HIS A 10 -15.98 -12.58 19.29
C HIS A 10 -16.72 -11.28 18.92
N TYR A 11 -17.39 -11.26 17.76
CA TYR A 11 -18.13 -10.08 17.34
C TYR A 11 -19.31 -9.79 18.27
N ALA A 12 -19.40 -8.54 18.73
CA ALA A 12 -20.58 -7.94 19.31
C ALA A 12 -20.77 -6.55 18.68
N GLU A 13 -21.99 -6.05 18.62
CA GLU A 13 -22.24 -4.72 18.05
C GLU A 13 -21.39 -3.66 18.78
N GLY A 14 -20.62 -2.89 18.01
CA GLY A 14 -19.70 -1.87 18.55
C GLY A 14 -18.36 -2.40 19.10
N CYS A 15 -18.12 -3.72 19.16
CA CYS A 15 -16.90 -4.27 19.81
C CYS A 15 -15.59 -3.92 19.10
N HIS A 16 -15.61 -3.62 17.78
CA HIS A 16 -14.42 -3.29 16.99
C HIS A 16 -13.60 -2.11 17.54
N LYS A 17 -14.20 -1.24 18.37
CA LYS A 17 -13.49 -0.11 19.00
C LYS A 17 -12.55 -0.55 20.12
N THR A 18 -12.91 -1.60 20.84
CA THR A 18 -12.18 -2.11 22.01
C THR A 18 -11.57 -3.50 21.79
N CYS A 19 -11.97 -4.20 20.73
CA CYS A 19 -11.52 -5.55 20.40
C CYS A 19 -10.00 -5.61 20.16
N THR A 20 -9.32 -6.40 20.98
CA THR A 20 -7.86 -6.62 20.90
C THR A 20 -7.47 -7.36 19.62
N TYR A 21 -8.25 -8.37 19.23
CA TYR A 21 -8.06 -9.09 17.96
C TYR A 21 -8.12 -8.15 16.76
N TRP A 22 -9.11 -7.25 16.73
CA TRP A 22 -9.26 -6.27 15.64
C TRP A 22 -8.07 -5.30 15.57
N LYS A 23 -7.61 -4.80 16.72
CA LYS A 23 -6.42 -3.94 16.79
C LYS A 23 -5.17 -4.65 16.28
N ASN A 24 -4.98 -5.92 16.64
CA ASN A 24 -3.83 -6.71 16.17
C ASN A 24 -3.91 -6.94 14.65
N TYR A 25 -5.07 -7.35 14.15
CA TYR A 25 -5.31 -7.53 12.72
C TYR A 25 -5.06 -6.24 11.91
N GLN A 26 -5.51 -5.09 12.41
CA GLN A 26 -5.23 -3.80 11.77
C GLN A 26 -3.73 -3.49 11.73
N ARG A 27 -2.97 -3.80 12.80
CA ARG A 27 -1.51 -3.61 12.81
C ARG A 27 -0.82 -4.50 11.78
N GLU A 28 -1.24 -5.76 11.66
CA GLU A 28 -0.72 -6.69 10.66
C GLU A 28 -1.00 -6.20 9.23
N LEU A 29 -2.23 -5.76 8.96
CA LEU A 29 -2.58 -5.18 7.66
C LEU A 29 -1.74 -3.94 7.34
N GLN A 30 -1.55 -3.05 8.32
CA GLN A 30 -0.70 -1.87 8.13
C GLN A 30 0.75 -2.27 7.84
N ASP A 31 1.29 -3.29 8.51
CA ASP A 31 2.64 -3.78 8.25
C ASP A 31 2.79 -4.37 6.84
N GLN A 32 1.83 -5.19 6.43
CA GLN A 32 1.79 -5.73 5.08
C GLN A 32 1.68 -4.62 4.03
N GLN A 33 0.85 -3.60 4.29
CA GLN A 33 0.70 -2.48 3.38
C GLN A 33 1.98 -1.64 3.29
N ARG A 34 2.66 -1.38 4.41
CA ARG A 34 3.97 -0.70 4.40
C ARG A 34 4.99 -1.46 3.56
N LYS A 35 5.11 -2.78 3.73
CA LYS A 35 6.02 -3.63 2.94
C LYS A 35 5.72 -3.57 1.44
N LYS A 36 4.43 -3.66 1.06
CA LYS A 36 4.00 -3.52 -0.34
C LYS A 36 4.36 -2.15 -0.92
N MET A 37 4.11 -1.08 -0.16
CA MET A 37 4.43 0.29 -0.60
C MET A 37 5.94 0.51 -0.75
N GLN A 38 6.75 -0.02 0.17
CA GLN A 38 8.22 0.05 0.08
C GLN A 38 8.72 -0.67 -1.17
N TRP A 39 8.21 -1.86 -1.46
CA TRP A 39 8.58 -2.60 -2.66
C TRP A 39 8.17 -1.84 -3.93
N LEU A 40 6.94 -1.33 -4.00
CA LEU A 40 6.48 -0.53 -5.14
C LEU A 40 7.33 0.73 -5.34
N LYS A 41 7.73 1.39 -4.25
CA LYS A 41 8.61 2.57 -4.32
C LYS A 41 9.96 2.23 -4.94
N ALA A 42 10.60 1.15 -4.48
CA ALA A 42 11.88 0.71 -5.02
C ALA A 42 11.79 0.36 -6.51
N GLN A 43 10.73 -0.35 -6.92
CA GLN A 43 10.51 -0.67 -8.34
C GLN A 43 10.25 0.60 -9.17
N ASN A 44 9.49 1.54 -8.64
CA ASN A 44 9.23 2.81 -9.32
C ASN A 44 10.51 3.63 -9.50
N GLU A 45 11.42 3.64 -8.52
CA GLU A 45 12.73 4.29 -8.63
C GLU A 45 13.57 3.70 -9.77
N VAL A 46 13.58 2.37 -9.93
CA VAL A 46 14.26 1.71 -11.05
C VAL A 46 13.62 2.10 -12.39
N CYS A 47 12.30 1.97 -12.52
CA CYS A 47 11.57 2.30 -13.74
C CYS A 47 11.76 3.77 -14.15
N THR A 48 11.66 4.69 -13.18
CA THR A 48 11.85 6.12 -13.43
C THR A 48 13.28 6.46 -13.81
N THR A 49 14.28 5.79 -13.23
CA THR A 49 15.69 5.96 -13.60
C THR A 49 15.93 5.52 -15.04
N VAL A 50 15.45 4.33 -15.40
CA VAL A 50 15.55 3.80 -16.76
C VAL A 50 14.86 4.75 -17.76
N LEU A 51 13.63 5.19 -17.44
CA LEU A 51 12.88 6.12 -18.28
C LEU A 51 13.64 7.44 -18.47
N ARG A 52 14.25 8.01 -17.41
CA ARG A 52 15.09 9.21 -17.52
C ARG A 52 16.29 9.00 -18.44
N GLN A 53 16.95 7.84 -18.37
CA GLN A 53 18.07 7.51 -19.25
C GLN A 53 17.62 7.45 -20.72
N TYR A 54 16.53 6.75 -21.01
CA TYR A 54 15.98 6.70 -22.37
C TYR A 54 15.58 8.08 -22.88
N LEU A 55 14.92 8.89 -22.06
CA LEU A 55 14.55 10.25 -22.42
C LEU A 55 15.77 11.13 -22.70
N ALA A 56 16.83 11.02 -21.89
CA ALA A 56 18.07 11.77 -22.11
C ALA A 56 18.79 11.36 -23.41
N MET A 57 18.70 10.08 -23.79
CA MET A 57 19.27 9.57 -25.05
C MET A 57 18.42 9.92 -26.27
N SER A 58 17.10 10.09 -26.09
CA SER A 58 16.20 10.48 -27.17
C SER A 58 16.37 11.96 -27.55
N ARG A 59 16.48 12.27 -28.84
CA ARG A 59 16.60 13.65 -29.35
C ARG A 59 15.31 14.47 -29.24
N VAL A 60 14.21 13.86 -28.79
CA VAL A 60 12.89 14.48 -28.66
C VAL A 60 12.65 14.80 -27.20
N ARG A 61 12.66 16.08 -26.83
CA ARG A 61 12.19 16.50 -25.50
C ARG A 61 10.68 16.25 -25.43
N PRO A 62 10.18 15.50 -24.43
CA PRO A 62 8.74 15.37 -24.26
C PRO A 62 8.16 16.73 -23.87
N THR A 63 7.32 17.30 -24.72
CA THR A 63 6.43 18.39 -24.34
C THR A 63 5.28 17.78 -23.54
N TYR A 64 5.41 17.74 -22.21
CA TYR A 64 4.28 17.43 -21.36
C TYR A 64 3.35 18.66 -21.35
N PHE A 65 2.14 18.50 -21.89
CA PHE A 65 1.00 19.43 -21.72
C PHE A 65 0.21 19.04 -20.46
#